data_AF-A0A2E4WK81-F1
#
_entry.id   AF-A0A2E4WK81-F1
#
_cell.length_a   1.000
_cell.length_b   1.000
_cell.length_c   1.000
_cell.angle_alpha   90.00
_cell.angle_beta   90.00
_cell.angle_gamma   90.00
#
_symmetry.space_group_name_H-M   'P 1'
#
loop_
_entity.id
_entity.type
_entity.pdbx_description
1 polymer ?
#
loop_
_entity_poly.entity_id
_entity_poly.type
_entity_poly.pdbx_seq_one_letter_code
_entity_poly.pdbx_strand_id
1 'polypeptide(L)'
;MINRNDSLAYLEMYDLGEIGKTYELQGGMFLKPIVVESKRGKFVLRLHTFRSEPLSFEYQAEILYQASLEGLLCPQVIRTEDGSWGFPTPDGYCALHEYVEGVMVDWETWYRLKLRPGFLEALGRKVAKLHDILRRIKVNGKDNLDIFLPPIQFDKLEDIRVDWRKRLENLKEKPFACKPAPKKFLEVQDQIEVFWDKLEMSILKSDLLNLNAQPVHGDISAVNFIFNSERRDDPEEAVFIDWDCVHKGPRIYDALGDVLLRIPSKHPEWNKFSCEEIERYLNSYNKTSEIPLQENEIEVIGVCIMARQLEDLRQRLQIIPTLSEPEGIKNANLIDMRLEMMNQITMDPNFYLNKITMKPF
;
A
#
# COMPACT_ATOMS: atom_id res chain seq x y z
N MET A 1 -12.14 -14.72 10.76
CA MET A 1 -12.00 -15.50 9.49
C MET A 1 -13.42 -15.76 9.04
N ILE A 2 -13.86 -15.29 7.87
CA ILE A 2 -15.27 -15.41 7.47
C ILE A 2 -15.59 -16.90 7.27
N ASN A 3 -16.51 -17.44 8.06
CA ASN A 3 -17.00 -18.80 7.88
C ASN A 3 -17.80 -18.89 6.57
N ARG A 4 -17.69 -20.00 5.84
CA ARG A 4 -18.41 -20.22 4.57
C ARG A 4 -19.93 -20.07 4.73
N ASN A 5 -20.48 -20.46 5.87
CA ASN A 5 -21.92 -20.32 6.14
C ASN A 5 -22.32 -18.86 6.38
N ASP A 6 -21.48 -18.08 7.06
CA ASP A 6 -21.72 -16.65 7.28
C ASP A 6 -21.60 -15.87 5.95
N SER A 7 -20.70 -16.31 5.07
CA SER A 7 -20.52 -15.74 3.73
C SER A 7 -21.78 -15.80 2.86
N LEU A 8 -22.57 -16.87 2.96
CA LEU A 8 -23.80 -17.00 2.16
C LEU A 8 -24.89 -16.06 2.67
N ALA A 9 -25.09 -15.98 4.00
CA ALA A 9 -26.05 -15.05 4.61
C ALA A 9 -25.73 -13.59 4.27
N TYR A 10 -24.46 -13.25 4.18
CA TYR A 10 -23.99 -11.93 3.74
C TYR A 10 -24.31 -11.62 2.28
N LEU A 11 -24.28 -12.61 1.40
CA LEU A 11 -24.55 -12.43 -0.02
C LEU A 11 -26.04 -12.27 -0.33
N GLU A 12 -26.93 -12.74 0.56
CA GLU A 12 -28.39 -12.54 0.44
C GLU A 12 -28.80 -11.07 0.54
N MET A 13 -27.95 -10.20 1.08
CA MET A 13 -28.19 -8.75 1.18
C MET A 13 -27.98 -8.00 -0.15
N TYR A 14 -27.49 -8.70 -1.17
CA TYR A 14 -27.14 -8.13 -2.47
C TYR A 14 -27.97 -8.78 -3.58
N ASP A 15 -28.39 -7.98 -4.55
CA ASP A 15 -29.11 -8.47 -5.73
C ASP A 15 -28.12 -9.07 -6.76
N LEU A 16 -27.60 -10.25 -6.45
CA LEU A 16 -26.62 -11.00 -7.26
C LEU A 16 -27.25 -12.07 -8.15
N GLY A 17 -28.51 -12.43 -7.91
CA GLY A 17 -29.14 -13.62 -8.47
C GLY A 17 -28.57 -14.92 -7.90
N GLU A 18 -28.78 -16.05 -8.61
CA GLU A 18 -28.31 -17.37 -8.17
C GLU A 18 -26.77 -17.39 -8.05
N ILE A 19 -26.27 -17.81 -6.88
CA ILE A 19 -24.84 -17.97 -6.60
C ILE A 19 -24.41 -19.35 -7.09
N GLY A 20 -23.47 -19.39 -8.03
CA GLY A 20 -22.94 -20.63 -8.59
C GLY A 20 -21.75 -21.17 -7.79
N LYS A 21 -20.72 -20.34 -7.60
CA LYS A 21 -19.46 -20.77 -6.98
C LYS A 21 -18.88 -19.68 -6.09
N THR A 22 -18.32 -20.10 -4.95
CA THR A 22 -17.52 -19.24 -4.08
C THR A 22 -16.17 -19.88 -3.80
N TYR A 23 -15.09 -19.11 -3.86
CA TYR A 23 -13.76 -19.61 -3.53
C TYR A 23 -12.83 -18.51 -3.01
N GLU A 24 -11.93 -18.85 -2.10
CA GLU A 24 -10.94 -17.89 -1.58
C GLU A 24 -9.87 -17.57 -2.61
N LEU A 25 -9.55 -16.27 -2.77
CA LEU A 25 -8.35 -15.84 -3.46
C LEU A 25 -7.13 -16.17 -2.59
N GLN A 26 -6.10 -16.75 -3.22
CA GLN A 26 -4.80 -16.91 -2.59
C GLN A 26 -3.99 -15.62 -2.76
N GLY A 27 -3.29 -15.19 -1.72
CA GLY A 27 -2.55 -13.93 -1.67
C GLY A 27 -3.07 -13.00 -0.57
N GLY A 28 -2.43 -11.83 -0.41
CA GLY A 28 -2.72 -10.87 0.65
C GLY A 28 -1.94 -11.13 1.95
N MET A 29 -1.57 -10.05 2.65
CA MET A 29 -0.79 -10.11 3.89
C MET A 29 -1.67 -10.33 5.13
N PHE A 30 -2.89 -9.80 5.13
CA PHE A 30 -3.75 -9.75 6.33
C PHE A 30 -5.01 -10.61 6.22
N LEU A 31 -5.72 -10.55 5.09
CA LEU A 31 -7.01 -11.24 4.90
C LEU A 31 -7.11 -11.83 3.49
N LYS A 32 -7.87 -12.92 3.37
CA LYS A 32 -8.14 -13.58 2.09
C LYS A 32 -9.55 -13.23 1.60
N PRO A 33 -9.68 -12.50 0.48
CA PRO A 33 -10.98 -12.23 -0.12
C PRO A 33 -11.64 -13.48 -0.70
N ILE A 34 -12.97 -13.49 -0.79
CA ILE A 34 -13.74 -14.57 -1.39
C ILE A 34 -14.29 -14.11 -2.74
N VAL A 35 -13.97 -14.82 -3.82
CA VAL A 35 -14.64 -14.63 -5.11
C VAL A 35 -16.03 -15.24 -5.05
N VAL A 36 -16.99 -14.52 -5.59
CA VAL A 36 -18.38 -14.94 -5.73
C VAL A 36 -18.75 -14.89 -7.21
N GLU A 37 -19.03 -16.04 -7.81
CA GLU A 37 -19.58 -16.16 -9.15
C GLU A 37 -21.09 -16.34 -9.05
N SER A 38 -21.84 -15.42 -9.64
CA SER A 38 -23.30 -15.45 -9.67
C SER A 38 -23.83 -15.29 -11.09
N LYS A 39 -25.16 -15.42 -11.26
CA LYS A 39 -25.85 -15.14 -12.53
C LYS A 39 -25.59 -13.73 -13.08
N ARG A 40 -25.29 -12.76 -12.21
CA ARG A 40 -25.07 -11.36 -12.58
C ARG A 40 -23.61 -10.99 -12.84
N GLY A 41 -22.66 -11.88 -12.52
CA GLY A 41 -21.25 -11.64 -12.79
C GLY A 41 -20.35 -12.22 -11.71
N LYS A 42 -19.14 -11.67 -11.63
CA LYS A 42 -18.14 -12.03 -10.62
C LYS A 42 -17.89 -10.87 -9.69
N PHE A 43 -17.78 -11.19 -8.41
CA PHE A 43 -17.59 -10.23 -7.34
C PHE A 43 -16.54 -10.72 -6.34
N VAL A 44 -16.07 -9.82 -5.49
CA VAL A 44 -15.15 -10.13 -4.39
C VAL A 44 -15.78 -9.68 -3.08
N LEU A 45 -16.12 -10.63 -2.22
CA LEU A 45 -16.54 -10.37 -0.85
C LEU A 45 -15.29 -10.15 0.02
N ARG A 46 -15.22 -9.00 0.68
CA ARG A 46 -14.09 -8.59 1.53
C ARG A 46 -14.57 -8.34 2.96
N LEU A 47 -13.71 -8.71 3.91
CA LEU A 47 -13.77 -8.22 5.28
C LEU A 47 -12.73 -7.11 5.42
N HIS A 48 -13.17 -5.94 5.85
CA HIS A 48 -12.35 -4.77 6.09
C HIS A 48 -12.12 -4.65 7.60
N THR A 49 -11.02 -5.21 8.09
CA THR A 49 -10.63 -5.10 9.51
C THR A 49 -10.09 -3.72 9.87
N PHE A 50 -9.55 -3.01 8.87
CA PHE A 50 -8.91 -1.72 9.07
C PHE A 50 -9.85 -0.52 8.85
N ARG A 51 -10.95 -0.76 8.14
CA ARG A 51 -12.06 0.17 7.95
C ARG A 51 -13.32 -0.45 8.55
N SER A 52 -13.21 -0.88 9.82
CA SER A 52 -14.25 -1.66 10.51
C SER A 52 -15.46 -0.83 10.94
N GLU A 53 -15.29 0.49 11.08
CA GLU A 53 -16.37 1.43 11.39
C GLU A 53 -17.13 1.85 10.11
N PRO A 54 -18.48 1.90 10.12
CA PRO A 54 -19.27 2.25 8.93
C PRO A 54 -18.86 3.57 8.26
N LEU A 55 -18.66 4.65 9.04
CA LEU A 55 -18.26 5.96 8.50
C LEU A 55 -16.84 5.96 7.92
N SER A 56 -15.97 5.07 8.41
CA SER A 56 -14.61 4.92 7.89
C SER A 56 -14.62 4.17 6.56
N PHE A 57 -15.48 3.16 6.42
CA PHE A 57 -15.64 2.43 5.16
C PHE A 57 -16.41 3.24 4.11
N GLU A 58 -17.43 4.00 4.50
CA GLU A 58 -18.17 4.90 3.62
C GLU A 58 -17.26 5.90 2.90
N TYR A 59 -16.26 6.45 3.62
CA TYR A 59 -15.24 7.30 3.02
C TYR A 59 -14.48 6.60 1.87
N GLN A 60 -14.07 5.34 2.07
CA GLN A 60 -13.39 4.54 1.04
C GLN A 60 -14.31 4.26 -0.15
N ALA A 61 -15.54 3.81 0.13
CA ALA A 61 -16.51 3.45 -0.91
C ALA A 61 -16.91 4.66 -1.77
N GLU A 62 -17.12 5.82 -1.16
CA GLU A 62 -17.46 7.04 -1.87
C GLU A 62 -16.28 7.57 -2.70
N ILE A 63 -15.03 7.46 -2.23
CA ILE A 63 -13.86 7.78 -3.06
C ILE A 63 -13.82 6.91 -4.30
N LEU A 64 -13.99 5.60 -4.15
CA LEU A 64 -13.97 4.66 -5.28
C LEU A 64 -15.06 4.97 -6.31
N TYR A 65 -16.25 5.32 -5.82
CA TYR A 65 -17.37 5.72 -6.67
C TYR A 65 -17.09 7.01 -7.42
N GLN A 66 -16.67 8.08 -6.74
CA GLN A 66 -16.39 9.37 -7.39
C GLN A 66 -15.18 9.27 -8.34
N ALA A 67 -14.16 8.50 -7.98
CA ALA A 67 -12.98 8.32 -8.83
C ALA A 67 -13.31 7.60 -10.15
N SER A 68 -14.21 6.62 -10.13
CA SER A 68 -14.64 5.94 -11.35
C SER A 68 -15.47 6.84 -12.27
N LEU A 69 -16.29 7.73 -11.71
CA LEU A 69 -17.00 8.76 -12.48
C LEU A 69 -16.03 9.73 -13.18
N GLU A 70 -14.85 9.98 -12.60
CA GLU A 70 -13.76 10.73 -13.23
C GLU A 70 -12.87 9.87 -14.16
N GLY A 71 -13.21 8.60 -14.38
CA GLY A 71 -12.53 7.70 -15.30
C GLY A 71 -11.33 6.95 -14.71
N LEU A 72 -11.17 6.93 -13.38
CA LEU A 72 -10.17 6.09 -12.76
C LEU A 72 -10.58 4.61 -12.86
N LEU A 73 -9.64 3.78 -13.30
CA LEU A 73 -9.80 2.32 -13.27
C LEU A 73 -9.59 1.78 -11.85
N CYS A 74 -10.69 1.54 -11.13
CA CYS A 74 -10.71 0.94 -9.78
C CYS A 74 -11.99 0.09 -9.59
N PRO A 75 -11.95 -0.95 -8.73
CA PRO A 75 -13.13 -1.76 -8.44
C PRO A 75 -14.19 -0.92 -7.72
N GLN A 76 -15.46 -1.08 -8.12
CA GLN A 76 -16.57 -0.44 -7.43
C GLN A 76 -17.06 -1.27 -6.24
N VAL A 77 -17.52 -0.59 -5.20
CA VAL A 77 -18.25 -1.21 -4.09
C VAL A 77 -19.70 -1.42 -4.53
N ILE A 78 -20.17 -2.66 -4.47
CA ILE A 78 -21.56 -2.99 -4.77
C ILE A 78 -22.40 -2.63 -3.55
N ARG A 79 -23.48 -1.87 -3.77
CA ARG A 79 -24.44 -1.56 -2.70
C ARG A 79 -25.36 -2.75 -2.43
N THR A 80 -25.76 -2.90 -1.17
CA THR A 80 -26.84 -3.80 -0.76
C THR A 80 -28.19 -3.33 -1.31
N GLU A 81 -29.22 -4.18 -1.24
CA GLU A 81 -30.56 -3.84 -1.73
C GLU A 81 -31.19 -2.62 -1.03
N ASP A 82 -30.81 -2.38 0.23
CA ASP A 82 -31.24 -1.20 1.01
C ASP A 82 -30.40 0.06 0.71
N GLY A 83 -29.41 -0.03 -0.17
CA GLY A 83 -28.54 1.06 -0.58
C GLY A 83 -27.30 1.26 0.30
N SER A 84 -27.09 0.47 1.35
CA SER A 84 -25.87 0.53 2.17
C SER A 84 -24.63 0.07 1.39
N TRP A 85 -23.44 0.49 1.84
CA TRP A 85 -22.16 0.07 1.24
C TRP A 85 -21.68 -1.31 1.69
N GLY A 86 -22.30 -1.85 2.74
CA GLY A 86 -21.93 -3.10 3.40
C GLY A 86 -22.54 -3.14 4.79
N PHE A 87 -21.99 -3.95 5.68
CA PHE A 87 -22.52 -4.08 7.04
C PHE A 87 -21.42 -4.45 8.07
N PRO A 88 -21.59 -4.02 9.34
CA PRO A 88 -20.66 -4.37 10.39
C PRO A 88 -20.78 -5.86 10.77
N THR A 89 -19.65 -6.45 11.13
CA THR A 89 -19.51 -7.81 11.67
C THR A 89 -18.65 -7.75 12.95
N PRO A 90 -18.64 -8.80 13.79
CA PRO A 90 -17.77 -8.83 14.97
C PRO A 90 -16.27 -8.69 14.63
N ASP A 91 -15.87 -9.14 13.44
CA ASP A 91 -14.48 -9.16 13.01
C ASP A 91 -14.08 -7.94 12.15
N GLY A 92 -15.01 -7.05 11.78
CA GLY A 92 -14.75 -5.92 10.89
C GLY A 92 -15.96 -5.49 10.07
N TYR A 93 -15.76 -4.77 8.97
CA TYR A 93 -16.84 -4.35 8.07
C TYR A 93 -16.85 -5.21 6.81
N CYS A 94 -17.98 -5.82 6.45
CA CYS A 94 -18.06 -6.69 5.27
C CYS A 94 -18.72 -5.95 4.10
N ALA A 95 -18.09 -6.02 2.93
CA ALA A 95 -18.57 -5.37 1.72
C ALA A 95 -18.24 -6.20 0.47
N LEU A 96 -19.05 -6.01 -0.57
CA LEU A 96 -18.89 -6.66 -1.86
C LEU A 96 -18.29 -5.68 -2.87
N HIS A 97 -17.31 -6.12 -3.63
CA HIS A 97 -16.62 -5.33 -4.65
C HIS A 97 -16.76 -6.00 -6.02
N GLU A 98 -16.66 -5.21 -7.09
CA GLU A 98 -16.50 -5.74 -8.44
C GLU A 98 -15.24 -6.62 -8.54
N TYR A 99 -15.35 -7.74 -9.24
CA TYR A 99 -14.18 -8.54 -9.59
C TYR A 99 -13.45 -7.90 -10.77
N VAL A 100 -12.17 -7.60 -10.58
CA VAL A 100 -11.32 -7.06 -11.64
C VAL A 100 -10.66 -8.23 -12.39
N GLU A 101 -11.06 -8.43 -13.64
CA GLU A 101 -10.44 -9.42 -14.53
C GLU A 101 -9.04 -8.95 -14.94
N GLY A 102 -8.06 -9.86 -14.91
CA GLY A 102 -6.70 -9.57 -15.34
C GLY A 102 -5.64 -10.39 -14.62
N VAL A 103 -4.42 -9.88 -14.59
CA VAL A 103 -3.25 -10.56 -14.04
C VAL A 103 -2.54 -9.67 -13.03
N MET A 104 -2.48 -10.13 -11.79
CA MET A 104 -1.53 -9.61 -10.81
C MET A 104 -0.15 -10.20 -11.11
N VAL A 105 0.87 -9.35 -11.23
CA VAL A 105 2.25 -9.81 -11.47
C VAL A 105 2.99 -10.04 -10.16
N ASP A 106 3.86 -11.05 -10.13
CA ASP A 106 4.73 -11.27 -8.98
C ASP A 106 5.88 -10.24 -8.94
N TRP A 107 6.59 -10.20 -7.81
CA TRP A 107 7.69 -9.26 -7.59
C TRP A 107 8.85 -9.43 -8.58
N GLU A 108 9.11 -10.67 -9.05
CA GLU A 108 10.19 -10.94 -10.00
C GLU A 108 9.85 -10.38 -11.38
N THR A 109 8.62 -10.62 -11.82
CA THR A 109 8.05 -10.07 -13.05
C THR A 109 8.03 -8.55 -12.97
N TRP A 110 7.56 -7.97 -11.86
CA TRP A 110 7.56 -6.52 -11.64
C TRP A 110 8.96 -5.92 -11.78
N TYR A 111 9.97 -6.51 -11.13
CA TYR A 111 11.35 -6.04 -11.24
C TYR A 111 11.83 -6.03 -12.70
N ARG A 112 11.56 -7.10 -13.46
CA ARG A 112 11.90 -7.16 -14.90
C ARG A 112 11.16 -6.11 -15.73
N LEU A 113 9.91 -5.79 -15.38
CA LEU A 113 9.13 -4.74 -16.05
C LEU A 113 9.72 -3.35 -15.79
N LYS A 114 10.15 -3.03 -14.56
CA LYS A 114 10.80 -1.74 -14.23
C LYS A 114 12.03 -1.45 -15.09
N LEU A 115 12.78 -2.49 -15.46
CA LEU A 115 13.97 -2.38 -16.30
C LEU A 115 13.63 -2.09 -17.77
N ARG A 116 12.38 -2.29 -18.21
CA ARG A 116 11.98 -2.01 -19.59
C ARG A 116 11.97 -0.50 -19.86
N PRO A 117 12.47 -0.05 -21.03
CA PRO A 117 12.35 1.34 -21.43
C PRO A 117 10.89 1.82 -21.41
N GLY A 118 10.63 2.97 -20.78
CA GLY A 118 9.31 3.60 -20.75
C GLY A 118 8.36 3.10 -19.65
N PHE A 119 8.62 1.97 -18.99
CA PHE A 119 7.70 1.42 -17.99
C PHE A 119 7.56 2.33 -16.76
N LEU A 120 8.69 2.76 -16.18
CA LEU A 120 8.68 3.66 -15.02
C LEU A 120 8.06 5.03 -15.36
N GLU A 121 8.31 5.52 -16.56
CA GLU A 121 7.68 6.74 -17.04
C GLU A 121 6.16 6.58 -17.15
N ALA A 122 5.68 5.49 -17.75
CA ALA A 122 4.26 5.17 -17.85
C ALA A 122 3.59 5.01 -16.48
N LEU A 123 4.26 4.34 -15.55
CA LEU A 123 3.80 4.21 -14.17
C LEU A 123 3.71 5.59 -13.47
N GLY A 124 4.69 6.47 -13.68
CA GLY A 124 4.67 7.84 -13.16
C GLY A 124 3.46 8.64 -13.67
N ARG A 125 3.11 8.48 -14.95
CA ARG A 125 1.90 9.11 -15.53
C ARG A 125 0.63 8.55 -14.90
N LYS A 126 0.55 7.22 -14.72
CA LYS A 126 -0.61 6.56 -14.10
C LYS A 126 -0.87 7.05 -12.69
N VAL A 127 0.17 7.15 -11.87
CA VAL A 127 0.06 7.63 -10.48
C VAL A 127 -0.22 9.13 -10.42
N ALA A 128 0.31 9.94 -11.35
CA ALA A 128 -0.07 11.35 -11.46
C ALA A 128 -1.56 11.53 -11.78
N LYS A 129 -2.08 10.79 -12.76
CA LYS A 129 -3.52 10.79 -13.12
C LYS A 129 -4.40 10.37 -11.94
N LEU A 130 -3.99 9.33 -11.22
CA LEU A 130 -4.65 8.91 -9.97
C LEU A 130 -4.74 10.07 -8.98
N HIS A 131 -3.61 10.72 -8.69
CA HIS A 131 -3.55 11.83 -7.74
C HIS A 131 -4.31 13.08 -8.20
N ASP A 132 -4.36 13.35 -9.50
CA ASP A 132 -5.13 14.47 -10.06
C ASP A 132 -6.64 14.26 -9.99
N ILE A 133 -7.10 13.01 -10.12
CA ILE A 133 -8.50 12.65 -9.86
C ILE A 133 -8.80 12.77 -8.37
N LEU A 134 -8.00 12.10 -7.52
CA LEU A 134 -8.27 12.03 -6.08
C LEU A 134 -8.33 13.39 -5.38
N ARG A 135 -7.54 14.38 -5.82
CA ARG A 135 -7.56 15.74 -5.25
C ARG A 135 -8.86 16.53 -5.52
N ARG A 136 -9.64 16.15 -6.54
CA ARG A 136 -10.90 16.82 -6.90
C ARG A 136 -12.07 16.27 -6.09
N ILE A 137 -11.94 15.04 -5.64
CA ILE A 137 -12.95 14.33 -4.87
C ILE A 137 -13.08 14.97 -3.49
N LYS A 138 -14.30 15.32 -3.13
CA LYS A 138 -14.67 15.80 -1.80
C LYS A 138 -15.73 14.88 -1.22
N VAL A 139 -15.30 14.06 -0.27
CA VAL A 139 -16.17 13.12 0.43
C VAL A 139 -16.29 13.51 1.88
N ASN A 140 -17.49 13.33 2.43
CA ASN A 140 -17.70 13.39 3.88
C ASN A 140 -17.26 12.07 4.50
N GLY A 141 -16.91 12.07 5.79
CA GLY A 141 -16.53 10.85 6.52
C GLY A 141 -15.21 11.00 7.27
N LYS A 142 -14.72 9.89 7.83
CA LYS A 142 -13.46 9.83 8.58
C LYS A 142 -12.31 9.55 7.61
N ASP A 143 -11.68 10.63 7.16
CA ASP A 143 -10.55 10.62 6.22
C ASP A 143 -9.22 10.17 6.87
N ASN A 144 -9.13 10.28 8.20
CA ASN A 144 -8.00 9.82 8.98
C ASN A 144 -7.85 8.30 8.92
N LEU A 145 -6.60 7.88 8.85
CA LEU A 145 -6.20 6.49 8.83
C LEU A 145 -5.92 6.01 10.26
N ASP A 146 -6.25 4.77 10.59
CA ASP A 146 -5.81 4.18 11.86
C ASP A 146 -4.27 4.16 11.92
N ILE A 147 -3.68 4.49 13.07
CA ILE A 147 -2.22 4.46 13.26
C ILE A 147 -1.63 3.06 13.05
N PHE A 148 -2.45 2.00 13.19
CA PHE A 148 -2.04 0.62 12.96
C PHE A 148 -2.01 0.23 11.48
N LEU A 149 -2.51 1.07 10.58
CA LEU A 149 -2.45 0.81 9.14
C LEU A 149 -1.06 1.08 8.58
N PRO A 150 -0.65 0.38 7.50
CA PRO A 150 0.71 0.41 6.96
C PRO A 150 1.35 1.79 6.73
N PRO A 151 0.68 2.78 6.12
CA PRO A 151 1.30 4.06 5.82
C PRO A 151 1.79 4.76 7.11
N ILE A 152 3.02 5.28 7.08
CA ILE A 152 3.49 6.14 8.18
C ILE A 152 2.77 7.48 8.10
N GLN A 153 1.98 7.77 9.13
CA GLN A 153 1.39 9.07 9.36
C GLN A 153 2.38 9.93 10.14
N PHE A 154 3.06 10.84 9.45
CA PHE A 154 4.17 11.58 10.04
C PHE A 154 3.76 12.47 11.23
N ASP A 155 2.51 12.92 11.29
CA ASP A 155 1.98 13.66 12.43
C ASP A 155 1.77 12.79 13.69
N LYS A 156 1.79 11.46 13.52
CA LYS A 156 1.67 10.38 14.52
C LYS A 156 2.96 9.56 14.69
N LEU A 157 4.10 10.08 14.25
CA LEU A 157 5.36 9.34 14.22
C LEU A 157 5.75 8.76 15.60
N GLU A 158 5.55 9.55 16.67
CA GLU A 158 5.81 9.13 18.05
C GLU A 158 4.91 7.94 18.45
N ASP A 159 3.60 8.03 18.21
CA ASP A 159 2.63 6.97 18.50
C ASP A 159 2.98 5.68 17.72
N ILE A 160 3.36 5.83 16.45
CA ILE A 160 3.78 4.72 15.58
C ILE A 160 5.04 4.05 16.12
N ARG A 161 6.02 4.84 16.59
CA ARG A 161 7.26 4.31 17.16
C ARG A 161 7.03 3.62 18.51
N VAL A 162 6.13 4.14 19.34
CA VAL A 162 5.70 3.48 20.57
C VAL A 162 5.04 2.12 20.27
N ASP A 163 4.16 2.05 19.27
CA ASP A 163 3.56 0.77 18.83
C ASP A 163 4.62 -0.21 18.32
N TRP A 164 5.57 0.25 17.50
CA TRP A 164 6.71 -0.54 17.05
C TRP A 164 7.48 -1.17 18.23
N ARG A 165 7.87 -0.36 19.22
CA ARG A 165 8.60 -0.83 20.42
C ARG A 165 7.77 -1.82 21.23
N LYS A 166 6.47 -1.56 21.40
CA LYS A 166 5.56 -2.46 22.10
C LYS A 166 5.46 -3.82 21.39
N ARG A 167 5.36 -3.83 20.06
CA ARG A 167 5.33 -5.08 19.28
C ARG A 167 6.64 -5.83 19.33
N LEU A 168 7.76 -5.13 19.31
CA LEU A 168 9.09 -5.73 19.47
C LEU A 168 9.25 -6.34 20.87
N GLU A 169 8.72 -5.71 21.92
CA GLU A 169 8.74 -6.30 23.27
C GLU A 169 7.86 -7.55 23.36
N ASN A 170 6.68 -7.52 22.72
CA ASN A 170 5.85 -8.72 22.57
C ASN A 170 6.60 -9.85 21.85
N LEU A 171 7.55 -9.54 20.96
CA LEU A 171 8.41 -10.55 20.33
C LEU A 171 9.36 -11.25 21.32
N LYS A 172 9.67 -10.64 22.47
CA LYS A 172 10.56 -11.24 23.47
C LYS A 172 9.80 -12.16 24.42
N GLU A 173 8.54 -11.86 24.68
CA GLU A 173 7.74 -12.53 25.73
C GLU A 173 6.96 -13.75 25.24
N LYS A 174 6.59 -13.80 23.96
CA LYS A 174 5.66 -14.82 23.44
C LYS A 174 6.38 -15.92 22.65
N PRO A 175 5.90 -17.18 22.69
CA PRO A 175 6.34 -18.19 21.74
C PRO A 175 5.81 -17.90 20.33
N PHE A 176 6.61 -18.14 19.29
CA PHE A 176 6.23 -17.96 17.89
C PHE A 176 6.13 -19.29 17.14
N ALA A 177 5.28 -19.30 16.11
CA ALA A 177 5.11 -20.44 15.20
C ALA A 177 6.36 -20.71 14.34
N CYS A 178 7.16 -19.68 14.05
CA CYS A 178 8.43 -19.79 13.33
C CYS A 178 9.53 -18.96 14.02
N LYS A 179 10.80 -19.35 13.84
CA LYS A 179 11.96 -18.68 14.48
C LYS A 179 12.70 -17.64 13.63
N PRO A 180 12.87 -17.81 12.29
CA PRO A 180 13.79 -16.97 11.52
C PRO A 180 13.51 -15.47 11.58
N ALA A 181 12.28 -15.04 11.30
CA ALA A 181 11.91 -13.62 11.29
C ALA A 181 11.94 -12.94 12.69
N PRO A 182 11.34 -13.51 13.76
CA PRO A 182 11.46 -12.91 15.08
C PRO A 182 12.91 -12.79 15.57
N LYS A 183 13.72 -13.83 15.35
CA LYS A 183 15.15 -13.79 15.70
C LYS A 183 15.85 -12.65 14.97
N LYS A 184 15.56 -12.47 13.68
CA LYS A 184 16.20 -11.43 12.88
C LYS A 184 15.83 -10.03 13.37
N PHE A 185 14.56 -9.77 13.70
CA PHE A 185 14.17 -8.47 14.27
C PHE A 185 14.87 -8.16 15.58
N LEU A 186 14.98 -9.14 16.48
CA LEU A 186 15.68 -8.96 17.76
C LEU A 186 17.19 -8.73 17.58
N GLU A 187 17.81 -9.36 16.58
CA GLU A 187 19.23 -9.17 16.23
C GLU A 187 19.53 -7.75 15.74
N VAL A 188 18.62 -7.16 14.96
CA VAL A 188 18.84 -5.87 14.27
C VAL A 188 18.05 -4.70 14.87
N GLN A 189 17.40 -4.89 16.02
CA GLN A 189 16.51 -3.89 16.63
C GLN A 189 17.20 -2.53 16.82
N ASP A 190 18.43 -2.51 17.33
CA ASP A 190 19.17 -1.28 17.60
C ASP A 190 19.48 -0.52 16.29
N GLN A 191 19.75 -1.26 15.21
CA GLN A 191 19.96 -0.67 13.90
C GLN A 191 18.66 -0.06 13.35
N ILE A 192 17.51 -0.69 13.56
CA ILE A 192 16.20 -0.13 13.16
C ILE A 192 15.89 1.13 13.97
N GLU A 193 16.17 1.14 15.28
CA GLU A 193 15.98 2.33 16.11
C GLU A 193 16.81 3.53 15.64
N VAL A 194 18.05 3.31 15.17
CA VAL A 194 18.86 4.37 14.55
C VAL A 194 18.18 4.98 13.32
N PHE A 195 17.47 4.16 12.51
CA PHE A 195 16.71 4.69 11.37
C PHE A 195 15.44 5.44 11.79
N TRP A 196 14.78 5.03 12.87
CA TRP A 196 13.69 5.82 13.47
C TRP A 196 14.19 7.17 13.98
N ASP A 197 15.33 7.20 14.69
CA ASP A 197 15.94 8.47 15.15
C ASP A 197 16.28 9.38 13.98
N LYS A 198 16.89 8.81 12.93
CA LYS A 198 17.16 9.52 11.68
C LYS A 198 15.89 10.10 11.06
N LEU A 199 14.82 9.32 10.96
CA LEU A 199 13.53 9.76 10.43
C LEU A 199 12.97 10.94 11.23
N GLU A 200 12.95 10.85 12.56
CA GLU A 200 12.49 11.92 13.45
C GLU A 200 13.33 13.19 13.35
N MET A 201 14.65 13.06 13.22
CA MET A 201 15.57 14.20 13.11
C MET A 201 15.53 14.89 11.74
N SER A 202 15.13 14.16 10.69
CA SER A 202 15.26 14.64 9.30
C SER A 202 14.06 15.44 8.81
N ILE A 203 12.98 15.52 9.59
CA ILE A 203 11.83 16.32 9.19
C ILE A 203 11.26 17.09 10.37
N LEU A 204 11.19 18.41 10.24
CA LEU A 204 10.41 19.21 11.17
C LEU A 204 8.94 18.93 10.93
N LYS A 205 8.18 18.71 12.00
CA LYS A 205 6.73 18.48 11.92
C LYS A 205 6.01 19.59 11.12
N SER A 206 6.51 20.83 11.17
CA SER A 206 6.02 21.95 10.36
C SER A 206 6.11 21.71 8.85
N ASP A 207 7.19 21.08 8.39
CA ASP A 207 7.47 20.92 6.96
C ASP A 207 6.57 19.85 6.36
N LEU A 208 6.25 18.80 7.14
CA LEU A 208 5.28 17.77 6.80
C LEU A 208 3.85 18.30 6.69
N LEU A 209 3.47 19.20 7.60
CA LEU A 209 2.15 19.83 7.59
C LEU A 209 1.97 20.77 6.39
N ASN A 210 3.07 21.21 5.79
CA ASN A 210 3.08 22.05 4.59
C ASN A 210 3.13 21.25 3.29
N LEU A 211 3.27 19.92 3.34
CA LEU A 211 3.19 19.08 2.15
C LEU A 211 1.77 19.10 1.57
N ASN A 212 1.67 18.90 0.26
CA ASN A 212 0.38 18.83 -0.41
C ASN A 212 -0.37 17.55 -0.01
N ALA A 213 -1.24 17.69 0.99
CA ALA A 213 -2.07 16.61 1.51
C ALA A 213 -3.42 16.58 0.80
N GLN A 214 -3.76 15.41 0.27
CA GLN A 214 -4.97 15.15 -0.51
C GLN A 214 -5.40 13.69 -0.28
N PRO A 215 -6.59 13.27 -0.75
CA PRO A 215 -6.88 11.84 -0.82
C PRO A 215 -5.81 11.11 -1.64
N VAL A 216 -5.29 10.01 -1.10
CA VAL A 216 -4.24 9.17 -1.67
C VAL A 216 -4.61 7.71 -1.51
N HIS A 217 -4.03 6.81 -2.32
CA HIS A 217 -4.32 5.37 -2.25
C HIS A 217 -3.78 4.75 -0.94
N GLY A 218 -2.62 5.22 -0.49
CA GLY A 218 -1.93 4.81 0.75
C GLY A 218 -1.00 3.61 0.59
N ASP A 219 -1.29 2.70 -0.34
CA ASP A 219 -0.55 1.45 -0.55
C ASP A 219 -0.31 1.15 -2.04
N ILE A 220 0.44 2.03 -2.72
CA ILE A 220 0.86 1.81 -4.10
C ILE A 220 1.97 0.75 -4.13
N SER A 221 1.57 -0.49 -4.41
CA SER A 221 2.43 -1.68 -4.41
C SER A 221 2.17 -2.53 -5.65
N ALA A 222 3.18 -3.24 -6.17
CA ALA A 222 3.05 -4.05 -7.40
C ALA A 222 1.91 -5.08 -7.35
N VAL A 223 1.66 -5.63 -6.16
CA VAL A 223 0.58 -6.62 -5.92
C VAL A 223 -0.82 -5.98 -5.91
N ASN A 224 -0.90 -4.65 -5.90
CA ASN A 224 -2.15 -3.89 -5.95
C ASN A 224 -2.47 -3.39 -7.36
N PHE A 225 -1.76 -3.90 -8.38
CA PHE A 225 -2.07 -3.67 -9.80
C PHE A 225 -2.61 -4.95 -10.45
N ILE A 226 -3.77 -4.82 -11.08
CA ILE A 226 -4.28 -5.83 -12.00
C ILE A 226 -4.06 -5.34 -13.43
N PHE A 227 -3.19 -6.03 -14.16
CA PHE A 227 -2.91 -5.72 -15.56
C PHE A 227 -3.89 -6.41 -16.49
N ASN A 228 -4.16 -5.78 -17.64
CA ASN A 228 -4.83 -6.45 -18.75
C ASN A 228 -4.04 -7.69 -19.18
N SER A 229 -4.73 -8.82 -19.33
CA SER A 229 -4.13 -10.12 -19.67
C SER A 229 -3.36 -10.11 -20.99
N GLU A 230 -3.77 -9.26 -21.94
CA GLU A 230 -3.17 -9.07 -23.27
C GLU A 230 -2.01 -8.07 -23.27
N ARG A 231 -1.97 -7.15 -22.29
CA ARG A 231 -0.96 -6.06 -22.19
C ARG A 231 -0.44 -5.94 -20.75
N ARG A 232 0.36 -6.94 -20.35
CA ARG A 232 0.89 -7.07 -18.97
C ARG A 232 2.03 -6.12 -18.62
N ASP A 233 2.46 -5.31 -19.58
CA ASP A 233 3.57 -4.37 -19.43
C ASP A 233 3.14 -2.91 -19.60
N ASP A 234 1.84 -2.65 -19.66
CA ASP A 234 1.26 -1.31 -19.74
C ASP A 234 0.64 -0.91 -18.40
N PRO A 235 1.36 -0.16 -17.55
CA PRO A 235 0.83 0.29 -16.26
C PRO A 235 -0.26 1.37 -16.40
N GLU A 236 -0.44 2.00 -17.57
CA GLU A 236 -1.48 3.03 -17.73
C GLU A 236 -2.88 2.40 -17.76
N GLU A 237 -3.00 1.18 -18.26
CA GLU A 237 -4.25 0.40 -18.32
C GLU A 237 -4.46 -0.50 -17.09
N ALA A 238 -3.51 -0.51 -16.14
CA ALA A 238 -3.65 -1.31 -14.94
C ALA A 238 -4.72 -0.72 -14.00
N VAL A 239 -5.43 -1.60 -13.31
CA VAL A 239 -6.46 -1.26 -12.32
C VAL A 239 -5.84 -1.28 -10.93
N PHE A 240 -6.06 -0.22 -10.15
CA PHE A 240 -5.65 -0.17 -8.74
C PHE A 240 -6.66 -0.91 -7.87
N ILE A 241 -6.19 -1.84 -7.04
CA ILE A 241 -7.00 -2.57 -6.05
C ILE A 241 -6.45 -2.34 -4.64
N ASP A 242 -7.16 -2.85 -3.63
CA ASP A 242 -6.74 -2.79 -2.22
C ASP A 242 -6.67 -1.37 -1.64
N TRP A 243 -7.83 -0.70 -1.64
CA TRP A 243 -8.01 0.68 -1.21
C TRP A 243 -8.24 0.85 0.29
N ASP A 244 -7.92 -0.17 1.11
CA ASP A 244 -8.18 -0.13 2.57
C ASP A 244 -7.36 0.97 3.27
N CYS A 245 -6.24 1.35 2.64
CA CYS A 245 -5.36 2.42 3.10
C CYS A 245 -5.69 3.81 2.52
N VAL A 246 -6.79 3.97 1.77
CA VAL A 246 -7.14 5.29 1.20
C VAL A 246 -7.34 6.30 2.32
N HIS A 247 -6.67 7.45 2.28
CA HIS A 247 -6.76 8.45 3.35
C HIS A 247 -6.33 9.82 2.83
N LYS A 248 -6.46 10.85 3.66
CA LYS A 248 -5.85 12.15 3.37
C LYS A 248 -4.39 12.14 3.82
N GLY A 249 -3.46 12.23 2.87
CA GLY A 249 -2.02 12.16 3.14
C GLY A 249 -1.16 12.89 2.11
N PRO A 250 0.15 13.03 2.36
CA PRO A 250 1.06 13.66 1.40
C PRO A 250 1.17 12.83 0.13
N ARG A 251 0.80 13.40 -1.02
CA ARG A 251 0.83 12.68 -2.30
C ARG A 251 2.22 12.20 -2.72
N ILE A 252 3.27 12.93 -2.32
CA ILE A 252 4.65 12.52 -2.62
C ILE A 252 5.03 11.22 -1.90
N TYR A 253 4.54 11.04 -0.66
CA TYR A 253 4.75 9.80 0.08
C TYR A 253 4.00 8.64 -0.57
N ASP A 254 2.77 8.88 -1.04
CA ASP A 254 1.99 7.86 -1.78
C ASP A 254 2.65 7.47 -3.11
N ALA A 255 3.10 8.47 -3.88
CA ALA A 255 3.75 8.26 -5.17
C ALA A 255 5.03 7.43 -5.08
N LEU A 256 5.70 7.44 -3.91
CA LEU A 256 6.93 6.70 -3.62
C LEU A 256 6.66 5.32 -2.98
N GLY A 257 5.47 4.75 -3.16
CA GLY A 257 5.12 3.44 -2.64
C GLY A 257 6.07 2.29 -3.05
N ASP A 258 5.75 1.08 -2.62
CA ASP A 258 6.56 -0.12 -2.79
C ASP A 258 6.93 -0.46 -4.25
N VAL A 259 6.19 0.12 -5.20
CA VAL A 259 6.44 0.00 -6.65
C VAL A 259 7.86 0.34 -7.10
N LEU A 260 8.55 1.25 -6.42
CA LEU A 260 9.93 1.63 -6.77
C LEU A 260 10.97 0.81 -5.99
N LEU A 261 10.70 0.56 -4.71
CA LEU A 261 11.73 0.22 -3.71
C LEU A 261 11.71 -1.23 -3.25
N ARG A 262 10.77 -2.03 -3.76
CA ARG A 262 10.65 -3.45 -3.36
C ARG A 262 11.31 -4.38 -4.38
N ILE A 263 12.10 -5.30 -3.84
CA ILE A 263 12.91 -6.25 -4.59
C ILE A 263 12.46 -7.68 -4.22
N PRO A 264 12.51 -8.65 -5.16
CA PRO A 264 12.15 -10.03 -4.85
C PRO A 264 13.05 -10.63 -3.77
N SER A 265 12.45 -11.21 -2.72
CA SER A 265 13.19 -11.81 -1.60
C SER A 265 14.12 -12.99 -1.97
N LYS A 266 13.94 -13.56 -3.16
CA LYS A 266 14.77 -14.64 -3.69
C LYS A 266 16.03 -14.13 -4.41
N HIS A 267 16.12 -12.81 -4.63
CA HIS A 267 17.18 -12.15 -5.37
C HIS A 267 17.77 -10.99 -4.55
N PRO A 268 18.41 -11.26 -3.39
CA PRO A 268 19.05 -10.22 -2.60
C PRO A 268 20.12 -9.46 -3.39
N GLU A 269 20.74 -10.09 -4.40
CA GLU A 269 21.70 -9.45 -5.29
C GLU A 269 21.10 -8.33 -6.17
N TRP A 270 19.77 -8.25 -6.27
CA TRP A 270 19.07 -7.15 -6.96
C TRP A 270 18.72 -5.99 -6.02
N ASN A 271 19.09 -6.07 -4.75
CA ASN A 271 18.75 -5.08 -3.73
C ASN A 271 19.58 -3.79 -3.85
N LYS A 272 19.40 -3.07 -4.94
CA LYS A 272 20.16 -1.86 -5.26
C LYS A 272 19.24 -0.65 -5.32
N PHE A 273 19.57 0.37 -4.53
CA PHE A 273 18.95 1.67 -4.61
C PHE A 273 19.35 2.38 -5.92
N SER A 274 18.39 2.97 -6.62
CA SER A 274 18.61 3.64 -7.90
C SER A 274 17.92 5.00 -7.94
N CYS A 275 18.71 6.06 -7.79
CA CYS A 275 18.23 7.44 -7.98
C CYS A 275 17.68 7.65 -9.40
N GLU A 276 18.28 7.01 -10.41
CA GLU A 276 17.84 7.10 -11.80
C GLU A 276 16.42 6.53 -11.99
N GLU A 277 16.08 5.41 -11.32
CA GLU A 277 14.72 4.86 -11.38
C GLU A 277 13.69 5.84 -10.82
N ILE A 278 14.02 6.47 -9.68
CA ILE A 278 13.16 7.45 -9.01
C ILE A 278 13.03 8.71 -9.87
N GLU A 279 14.13 9.23 -10.41
CA GLU A 279 14.14 10.39 -11.29
C GLU A 279 13.30 10.16 -12.55
N ARG A 280 13.45 9.01 -13.22
CA ARG A 280 12.66 8.69 -14.42
C ARG A 280 11.16 8.67 -14.12
N TYR A 281 10.79 7.97 -13.05
CA TYR A 281 9.40 7.88 -12.59
C TYR A 281 8.84 9.26 -12.21
N LEU A 282 9.51 10.00 -11.32
CA LEU A 282 9.04 11.28 -10.81
C LEU A 282 9.04 12.37 -11.87
N ASN A 283 10.01 12.40 -12.78
CA ASN A 283 9.99 13.34 -13.90
C ASN A 283 8.75 13.16 -14.78
N SER A 284 8.35 11.91 -15.03
CA SER A 284 7.13 11.62 -15.80
C SER A 284 5.86 11.96 -15.01
N TYR A 285 5.83 11.63 -13.72
CA TYR A 285 4.77 12.03 -12.79
C TYR A 285 4.58 13.55 -12.81
N ASN A 286 5.67 14.31 -12.60
CA ASN A 286 5.66 15.76 -12.49
C ASN A 286 5.24 16.46 -13.78
N LYS A 287 5.62 15.91 -14.94
CA LYS A 287 5.21 16.42 -16.27
C LYS A 287 3.75 16.15 -16.59
N THR A 288 3.17 15.13 -15.96
CA THR A 288 1.79 14.72 -16.23
C THR A 288 0.82 15.34 -15.25
N SER A 289 1.23 15.55 -14.00
CA SER A 289 0.35 16.08 -12.97
C SER A 289 -0.08 17.52 -13.27
N GLU A 290 -1.36 17.79 -13.07
CA GLU A 290 -1.94 19.13 -13.20
C GLU A 290 -1.39 20.11 -12.17
N ILE A 291 -0.96 19.63 -11.01
CA ILE A 291 -0.14 20.39 -10.07
C ILE A 291 1.21 19.67 -9.96
N PRO A 292 2.27 20.19 -10.60
CA PRO A 292 3.62 19.69 -10.41
C PRO A 292 4.01 19.60 -8.92
N LEU A 293 4.94 18.70 -8.60
CA LEU A 293 5.55 18.59 -7.28
C LEU A 293 6.19 19.92 -6.89
N GLN A 294 5.87 20.37 -5.68
CA GLN A 294 6.45 21.57 -5.10
C GLN A 294 7.88 21.29 -4.61
N GLU A 295 8.65 22.35 -4.43
CA GLU A 295 10.05 22.26 -3.98
C GLU A 295 10.18 21.56 -2.63
N ASN A 296 9.28 21.85 -1.68
CA ASN A 296 9.21 21.17 -0.39
C ASN A 296 8.83 19.69 -0.50
N GLU A 297 8.01 19.28 -1.48
CA GLU A 297 7.73 17.87 -1.75
C GLU A 297 8.97 17.14 -2.28
N ILE A 298 9.77 17.81 -3.11
CA ILE A 298 11.01 17.25 -3.68
C ILE A 298 12.09 17.10 -2.61
N GLU A 299 12.20 18.06 -1.69
CA GLU A 299 13.19 18.06 -0.61
C GLU A 299 13.01 16.89 0.38
N VAL A 300 11.79 16.36 0.51
CA VAL A 300 11.50 15.27 1.46
C VAL A 300 11.53 13.86 0.85
N ILE A 301 11.92 13.71 -0.43
CA ILE A 301 11.89 12.41 -1.11
C ILE A 301 12.75 11.38 -0.39
N GLY A 302 13.99 11.72 -0.03
CA GLY A 302 14.89 10.84 0.73
C GLY A 302 14.25 10.32 2.02
N VAL A 303 13.52 11.19 2.72
CA VAL A 303 12.88 10.83 3.96
C VAL A 303 11.64 9.98 3.75
N CYS A 304 10.81 10.29 2.75
CA CYS A 304 9.66 9.46 2.36
C CYS A 304 10.08 8.04 2.02
N ILE A 305 11.17 7.88 1.28
CA ILE A 305 11.71 6.58 0.87
C ILE A 305 12.20 5.78 2.08
N MET A 306 12.90 6.42 3.03
CA MET A 306 13.30 5.78 4.29
C MET A 306 12.07 5.38 5.12
N ALA A 307 11.08 6.26 5.23
CA ALA A 307 9.82 5.97 5.91
C ALA A 307 9.10 4.76 5.29
N ARG A 308 9.11 4.59 3.97
CA ARG A 308 8.57 3.39 3.31
C ARG A 308 9.30 2.10 3.68
N GLN A 309 10.62 2.15 3.90
CA GLN A 309 11.35 0.96 4.37
C GLN A 309 10.97 0.60 5.82
N LEU A 310 10.83 1.60 6.69
CA LEU A 310 10.39 1.41 8.07
C LEU A 310 8.93 0.93 8.16
N GLU A 311 8.06 1.41 7.28
CA GLU A 311 6.70 0.91 7.11
C GLU A 311 6.68 -0.59 6.80
N ASP A 312 7.44 -1.06 5.80
CA ASP A 312 7.47 -2.49 5.45
C ASP A 312 7.99 -3.33 6.62
N LEU A 313 9.00 -2.87 7.36
CA LEU A 313 9.46 -3.53 8.59
C LEU A 313 8.37 -3.59 9.67
N ARG A 314 7.60 -2.52 9.85
CA ARG A 314 6.48 -2.49 10.79
C ARG A 314 5.37 -3.47 10.40
N GLN A 315 4.99 -3.51 9.13
CA GLN A 315 4.01 -4.47 8.61
C GLN A 315 4.46 -5.92 8.87
N ARG A 316 5.74 -6.21 8.62
CA ARG A 316 6.32 -7.55 8.88
C ARG A 316 6.25 -7.91 10.35
N LEU A 317 6.62 -6.98 11.24
CA LEU A 317 6.54 -7.18 12.68
C LEU A 317 5.11 -7.54 13.12
N GLN A 318 4.10 -6.92 12.52
CA GLN A 318 2.70 -7.19 12.82
C GLN A 318 2.24 -8.60 12.43
N ILE A 319 2.76 -9.18 11.35
CA ILE A 319 2.33 -10.50 10.85
C ILE A 319 3.17 -11.67 11.38
N ILE A 320 4.33 -11.44 11.99
CA ILE A 320 5.21 -12.51 12.52
C ILE A 320 4.46 -13.61 13.28
N PRO A 321 3.52 -13.29 14.20
CA PRO A 321 2.84 -14.32 14.98
C PRO A 321 2.07 -15.35 14.13
N THR A 322 1.72 -15.02 12.88
CA THR A 322 0.92 -15.88 11.99
C THR A 322 1.73 -16.56 10.89
N LEU A 323 3.03 -16.28 10.78
CA LEU A 323 3.87 -16.81 9.70
C LEU A 323 4.18 -18.31 9.87
N SER A 324 4.07 -19.06 8.77
CA SER A 324 4.67 -20.39 8.65
C SER A 324 6.19 -20.32 8.56
N GLU A 325 6.90 -21.45 8.76
CA GLU A 325 8.37 -21.48 8.70
C GLU A 325 8.94 -20.97 7.35
N PRO A 326 8.43 -21.39 6.16
CA PRO A 326 8.90 -20.84 4.88
C PRO A 326 8.67 -19.32 4.75
N GLU A 327 7.56 -18.81 5.28
CA GLU A 327 7.28 -17.38 5.30
C GLU A 327 8.18 -16.64 6.29
N GLY A 328 8.52 -17.27 7.41
CA GLY A 328 9.49 -16.76 8.38
C GLY A 328 10.88 -16.59 7.76
N ILE A 329 11.36 -17.56 7.00
CA ILE A 329 12.64 -17.47 6.25
C ILE A 329 12.58 -16.33 5.23
N LYS A 330 11.49 -16.27 4.45
CA LYS A 330 11.28 -15.20 3.47
C LYS A 330 11.31 -13.82 4.12
N ASN A 331 10.64 -13.66 5.27
CA ASN A 331 10.59 -12.39 6.00
C ASN A 331 11.94 -12.03 6.62
N ALA A 332 12.71 -13.00 7.12
CA ALA A 332 14.07 -12.75 7.63
C ALA A 332 14.97 -12.13 6.54
N ASN A 333 14.97 -12.71 5.33
CA ASN A 333 15.72 -12.16 4.20
C ASN A 333 15.26 -10.75 3.81
N LEU A 334 13.95 -10.51 3.83
CA LEU A 334 13.40 -9.20 3.51
C LEU A 334 13.80 -8.14 4.54
N ILE A 335 13.90 -8.48 5.83
CA ILE A 335 14.40 -7.56 6.87
C ILE A 335 15.83 -7.12 6.55
N ASP A 336 16.72 -8.06 6.21
CA ASP A 336 18.10 -7.75 5.81
C ASP A 336 18.15 -6.82 4.60
N MET A 337 17.35 -7.12 3.57
CA MET A 337 17.28 -6.30 2.37
C MET A 337 16.78 -4.87 2.68
N ARG A 338 15.82 -4.69 3.60
CA ARG A 338 15.35 -3.35 3.99
C ARG A 338 16.42 -2.55 4.72
N LEU A 339 17.17 -3.18 5.62
CA LEU A 339 18.28 -2.52 6.32
C LEU A 339 19.39 -2.12 5.35
N GLU A 340 19.74 -3.00 4.42
CA GLU A 340 20.71 -2.71 3.37
C GLU A 340 20.25 -1.55 2.47
N MET A 341 18.97 -1.53 2.08
CA MET A 341 18.39 -0.43 1.29
C MET A 341 18.46 0.90 2.06
N MET A 342 18.08 0.93 3.34
CA MET A 342 18.19 2.14 4.17
C MET A 342 19.64 2.59 4.38
N ASN A 343 20.59 1.67 4.48
CA ASN A 343 22.01 2.01 4.48
C ASN A 343 22.42 2.68 3.15
N GLN A 344 22.02 2.13 2.00
CA GLN A 344 22.30 2.72 0.68
C GLN A 344 21.72 4.13 0.57
N ILE A 345 20.47 4.33 1.01
CA ILE A 345 19.80 5.65 1.01
C ILE A 345 20.56 6.65 1.88
N THR A 346 20.95 6.27 3.09
CA THR A 346 21.62 7.18 4.03
C THR A 346 23.10 7.43 3.73
N MET A 347 23.73 6.55 2.95
CA MET A 347 25.12 6.73 2.48
C MET A 347 25.23 7.70 1.29
N ASP A 348 24.11 8.09 0.66
CA ASP A 348 24.09 9.14 -0.35
C ASP A 348 23.63 10.48 0.26
N PRO A 349 24.56 11.33 0.76
CA PRO A 349 24.20 12.62 1.35
C PRO A 349 23.54 13.57 0.34
N ASN A 350 23.72 13.35 -0.97
CA ASN A 350 23.06 14.16 -2.00
C ASN A 350 21.59 13.82 -2.15
N PHE A 351 21.15 12.63 -1.72
CA PHE A 351 19.76 12.20 -1.76
C PHE A 351 19.06 12.38 -0.42
N TYR A 352 19.82 12.24 0.67
CA TYR A 352 19.31 12.33 2.04
C TYR A 352 19.23 13.76 2.58
N LEU A 353 20.05 14.69 2.06
CA LEU A 353 20.16 16.07 2.58
C LEU A 353 19.95 17.17 1.53
N ASN A 354 19.79 16.86 0.23
CA ASN A 354 19.52 17.86 -0.83
C ASN A 354 18.84 17.25 -2.07
N LYS A 355 18.43 18.13 -3.00
CA LYS A 355 17.40 17.90 -4.03
C LYS A 355 17.75 16.84 -5.07
N ILE A 356 16.80 15.94 -5.34
CA ILE A 356 16.67 15.36 -6.69
C ILE A 356 16.57 16.52 -7.67
N THR A 357 17.49 16.56 -8.64
CA THR A 357 17.43 17.55 -9.71
C THR A 357 16.36 17.15 -10.71
N MET A 358 15.11 17.46 -10.36
CA MET A 358 14.03 17.48 -11.33
C MET A 358 14.45 18.44 -12.44
N LYS A 359 14.56 17.94 -13.67
CA LYS A 359 15.05 18.76 -14.79
C LYS A 359 14.09 19.95 -14.94
N PRO A 360 14.57 21.20 -14.74
CA PRO A 360 13.75 22.37 -15.01
C PRO A 360 13.43 22.38 -16.50
N PHE A 361 12.24 22.89 -16.83
CA PHE A 361 11.78 23.05 -18.21
C PHE A 361 12.68 23.99 -19.00
#